data_AF-A0A4R4PCU9-F1
#
_entry.id   AF-A0A4R4PCU9-F1
#
_cell.length_a   1.000
_cell.length_b   1.000
_cell.length_c   1.000
_cell.angle_alpha   90.00
_cell.angle_beta   90.00
_cell.angle_gamma   90.00
#
_symmetry.space_group_name_H-M   'P 1'
#
loop_
_entity.id
_entity.type
_entity.pdbx_description
1 polymer ?
#
loop_
_entity_poly.entity_id
_entity_poly.type
_entity_poly.pdbx_seq_one_letter_code
_entity_poly.pdbx_strand_id
1 'polypeptide(L)'
;MSGDQHGTGGGFRPADVLNHAQLLRQGEQAARMLTRLGVRGGDPVAVLLPMGLESVVVTLACIRLDAQRITLPIGDHQGYVRHRIDSSGTGVVITADSCQGEGRPIQVKAGLDRALARCPGVRSVVVVPQQSRPVPWTPGRDLWWHEALAGERLPPEPYPGAMSSTPSPEGHRTEPPVSRLVFDDPLERRSADDADEGWGEHPPEDSAGDLARFINEKPPHHL
;
A
#
# COMPACT_ATOMS: atom_id res chain seq x y z
N MET A 1 26.25 5.76 -41.44
CA MET A 1 25.28 4.77 -40.94
C MET A 1 26.05 3.76 -40.11
N SER A 2 25.53 3.48 -38.91
CA SER A 2 26.10 2.63 -37.85
C SER A 2 27.23 3.24 -37.01
N GLY A 3 27.00 3.29 -35.69
CA GLY A 3 28.01 3.64 -34.69
C GLY A 3 27.52 4.56 -33.57
N ASP A 4 26.84 3.95 -32.59
CA ASP A 4 26.86 4.25 -31.15
C ASP A 4 26.31 5.56 -30.52
N GLN A 5 25.85 5.34 -29.28
CA GLN A 5 25.79 6.24 -28.11
C GLN A 5 24.53 7.11 -27.91
N HIS A 6 23.49 6.56 -27.26
CA HIS A 6 22.62 7.29 -26.32
C HIS A 6 22.03 6.25 -25.35
N GLY A 7 22.14 6.29 -24.03
CA GLY A 7 22.74 7.20 -23.08
C GLY A 7 22.24 6.75 -21.70
N THR A 8 23.15 6.44 -20.79
CA THR A 8 22.87 6.23 -19.37
C THR A 8 22.37 7.55 -18.77
N GLY A 9 21.06 7.71 -18.62
CA GLY A 9 20.43 8.89 -18.06
C GLY A 9 19.26 8.50 -17.15
N GLY A 10 19.38 8.81 -15.86
CA GLY A 10 18.36 8.56 -14.85
C GLY A 10 17.10 9.38 -15.10
N GLY A 11 15.96 8.69 -15.12
CA GLY A 11 14.63 9.27 -15.17
C GLY A 11 13.62 8.14 -15.22
N PHE A 12 12.80 8.02 -14.17
CA PHE A 12 11.70 7.05 -13.93
C PHE A 12 11.78 5.72 -14.71
N ARG A 13 12.12 4.63 -14.00
CA ARG A 13 12.08 3.27 -14.58
C ARG A 13 10.67 2.97 -15.13
N PRO A 14 10.54 2.21 -16.23
CA PRO A 14 9.25 1.63 -16.62
C PRO A 14 8.66 0.94 -15.39
N ALA A 15 7.34 1.04 -15.17
CA ALA A 15 6.67 0.47 -14.00
C ALA A 15 7.23 -0.94 -13.76
N ASP A 16 7.96 -1.13 -12.67
CA ASP A 16 8.65 -2.39 -12.42
C ASP A 16 7.57 -3.49 -12.37
N VAL A 17 7.57 -4.38 -13.35
CA VAL A 17 6.60 -5.48 -13.40
C VAL A 17 7.22 -6.67 -12.68
N LEU A 18 6.67 -6.98 -11.50
CA LEU A 18 7.05 -8.16 -10.74
C LEU A 18 6.01 -9.26 -10.97
N ASN A 19 6.49 -10.44 -11.35
CA ASN A 19 5.66 -11.64 -11.26
C ASN A 19 5.52 -12.07 -9.79
N HIS A 20 4.53 -12.93 -9.53
CA HIS A 20 4.24 -13.41 -8.17
C HIS A 20 5.48 -13.99 -7.47
N ALA A 21 6.26 -14.82 -8.16
CA ALA A 21 7.45 -15.46 -7.58
C ALA A 21 8.55 -14.43 -7.23
N GLN A 22 8.71 -13.37 -8.03
CA GLN A 22 9.64 -12.28 -7.72
C GLN A 22 9.18 -11.49 -6.51
N LEU A 23 7.88 -11.15 -6.44
CA LEU A 23 7.31 -10.43 -5.32
C LEU A 23 7.45 -11.22 -4.01
N LEU A 24 7.17 -12.53 -4.04
CA LEU A 24 7.31 -13.41 -2.89
C LEU A 24 8.77 -13.46 -2.39
N ARG A 25 9.74 -13.64 -3.31
CA ARG A 25 11.16 -13.63 -2.95
C ARG A 25 11.60 -12.31 -2.33
N GLN A 26 11.13 -11.18 -2.84
CA GLN A 26 11.42 -9.88 -2.24
C GLN A 26 10.81 -9.75 -0.83
N GLY A 27 9.58 -10.24 -0.63
CA GLY A 27 8.94 -10.32 0.69
C GLY A 27 9.74 -11.15 1.69
N GLU A 28 10.29 -12.29 1.26
CA GLU A 28 11.15 -13.14 2.09
C GLU A 28 12.47 -12.48 2.46
N GLN A 29 13.10 -11.79 1.51
CA GLN A 29 14.32 -11.02 1.76
C GLN A 29 14.06 -9.88 2.76
N ALA A 30 12.94 -9.16 2.59
CA ALA A 30 12.54 -8.11 3.51
C ALA A 30 12.20 -8.65 4.91
N ALA A 31 11.57 -9.83 5.02
CA ALA A 31 11.34 -10.47 6.32
C ALA A 31 12.66 -10.79 7.03
N ARG A 32 13.65 -11.35 6.32
CA ARG A 32 14.97 -11.63 6.91
C ARG A 32 15.70 -10.37 7.31
N MET A 33 15.62 -9.31 6.50
CA MET A 33 16.13 -8.00 6.86
C MET A 33 15.51 -7.54 8.19
N LEU A 34 14.19 -7.58 8.32
CA LEU A 34 13.48 -7.22 9.56
C LEU A 34 13.92 -8.09 10.75
N THR A 35 14.09 -9.40 10.57
CA THR A 35 14.62 -10.30 11.62
C THR A 35 16.04 -9.92 12.04
N ARG A 36 16.93 -9.55 11.12
CA ARG A 36 18.28 -9.04 11.44
C ARG A 36 18.23 -7.71 12.19
N LEU A 37 17.23 -6.88 11.87
CA LEU A 37 16.88 -5.69 12.64
C LEU A 37 16.08 -6.03 13.91
N GLY A 38 16.08 -7.28 14.35
CA GLY A 38 15.52 -7.79 15.61
C GLY A 38 14.01 -7.65 15.76
N VAL A 39 13.26 -7.60 14.65
CA VAL A 39 11.79 -7.71 14.65
C VAL A 39 11.38 -9.17 14.84
N ARG A 40 10.41 -9.40 15.73
CA ARG A 40 9.80 -10.69 16.03
C ARG A 40 8.28 -10.64 15.80
N GLY A 41 7.62 -11.79 15.89
CA GLY A 41 6.16 -11.85 15.84
C GLY A 41 5.53 -11.03 16.96
N GLY A 42 4.48 -10.28 16.62
CA GLY A 42 3.81 -9.29 17.46
C GLY A 42 4.47 -7.91 17.49
N ASP A 43 5.73 -7.77 17.04
CA ASP A 43 6.42 -6.48 17.11
C ASP A 43 5.87 -5.49 16.07
N PRO A 44 5.78 -4.19 16.40
CA PRO A 44 5.33 -3.17 15.47
C PRO A 44 6.45 -2.69 14.56
N VAL A 45 6.15 -2.60 13.27
CA VAL A 45 7.01 -2.02 12.22
C VAL A 45 6.29 -0.80 11.64
N ALA A 46 6.84 0.39 11.87
CA ALA A 46 6.30 1.61 11.30
C ALA A 46 6.68 1.74 9.82
N VAL A 47 5.69 2.06 8.98
CA VAL A 47 5.88 2.16 7.53
C VAL A 47 5.36 3.50 7.03
N LEU A 48 6.29 4.33 6.57
CA LEU A 48 6.09 5.66 5.99
C LEU A 48 6.56 5.63 4.53
N LEU A 49 5.88 4.84 3.70
CA LEU A 49 6.19 4.64 2.29
C LEU A 49 5.06 5.13 1.38
N PRO A 50 5.37 5.67 0.18
CA PRO A 50 4.36 5.96 -0.82
C PRO A 50 3.74 4.66 -1.35
N MET A 51 2.70 4.80 -2.16
CA MET A 51 2.13 3.68 -2.91
C MET A 51 3.13 3.21 -3.97
N GLY A 52 3.88 2.15 -3.64
CA GLY A 52 4.91 1.54 -4.49
C GLY A 52 5.09 0.07 -4.14
N LEU A 53 5.83 -0.67 -4.97
CA LEU A 53 6.03 -2.12 -4.80
C LEU A 53 6.73 -2.45 -3.49
N GLU A 54 7.67 -1.63 -3.03
CA GLU A 54 8.35 -1.81 -1.76
C GLU A 54 7.37 -1.78 -0.59
N SER A 55 6.31 -0.97 -0.67
CA SER A 55 5.27 -0.95 0.36
C SER A 55 4.53 -2.29 0.44
N VAL A 56 4.26 -2.92 -0.72
CA VAL A 56 3.67 -4.27 -0.81
C VAL A 56 4.64 -5.33 -0.28
N VAL A 57 5.91 -5.27 -0.68
CA VAL A 57 6.98 -6.16 -0.19
C VAL A 57 7.08 -6.11 1.34
N VAL A 58 7.05 -4.91 1.92
CA VAL A 58 7.07 -4.73 3.39
C VAL A 58 5.82 -5.33 4.05
N THR A 59 4.65 -5.20 3.43
CA THR A 59 3.43 -5.84 3.95
C THR A 59 3.56 -7.35 3.97
N LEU A 60 4.06 -7.96 2.88
CA LEU A 60 4.31 -9.41 2.83
C LEU A 60 5.33 -9.86 3.86
N ALA A 61 6.38 -9.06 4.07
CA ALA A 61 7.39 -9.33 5.09
C ALA A 61 6.81 -9.31 6.51
N CYS A 62 5.96 -8.32 6.82
CA CYS A 62 5.30 -8.24 8.12
C CYS A 62 4.36 -9.44 8.34
N ILE A 63 3.56 -9.81 7.33
CA ILE A 63 2.67 -10.98 7.39
C ILE A 63 3.48 -12.26 7.66
N ARG A 64 4.60 -12.45 6.96
CA ARG A 64 5.45 -13.63 7.13
C ARG A 64 6.06 -13.73 8.54
N LEU A 65 6.37 -12.59 9.16
CA LEU A 65 6.92 -12.54 10.50
C LEU A 65 5.87 -12.51 11.61
N ASP A 66 4.58 -12.46 11.27
CA ASP A 66 3.50 -12.14 12.20
C ASP A 66 3.72 -10.78 12.92
N ALA A 67 4.36 -9.82 12.24
CA ALA A 67 4.65 -8.49 12.76
C ALA A 67 3.52 -7.50 12.44
N GLN A 68 3.32 -6.51 13.32
CA GLN A 68 2.27 -5.50 13.15
C GLN A 68 2.73 -4.35 12.26
N ARG A 69 2.14 -4.24 11.07
CA ARG A 69 2.40 -3.09 10.20
C ARG A 69 1.67 -1.84 10.70
N ILE A 70 2.42 -0.82 11.10
CA ILE A 70 1.90 0.50 11.48
C ILE A 70 2.10 1.48 10.33
N THR A 71 1.09 1.64 9.47
CA THR A 71 1.16 2.59 8.36
C THR A 71 1.04 4.04 8.86
N LEU A 72 1.95 4.89 8.39
CA LEU A 72 2.03 6.31 8.75
C LEU A 72 1.73 7.20 7.53
N PRO A 73 1.08 8.36 7.71
CA PRO A 73 0.74 9.26 6.61
C PRO A 73 1.97 10.01 6.13
N ILE A 74 2.13 10.13 4.81
CA ILE A 74 3.13 11.00 4.20
C ILE A 74 2.57 12.42 4.10
N GLY A 75 3.39 13.41 4.46
CA GLY A 75 3.02 14.82 4.39
C GLY A 75 3.37 15.55 5.68
N ASP A 76 2.68 16.66 5.92
CA ASP A 76 2.94 17.51 7.08
C ASP A 76 2.13 17.08 8.31
N HIS A 77 2.49 15.91 8.86
CA HIS A 77 1.79 15.29 9.98
C HIS A 77 2.76 14.90 11.11
N GLN A 78 3.75 15.75 11.37
CA GLN A 78 4.85 15.48 12.31
C GLN A 78 4.38 15.04 13.71
N GLY A 79 3.40 15.74 14.27
CA GLY A 79 2.85 15.42 15.59
C GLY A 79 2.17 14.05 15.63
N TYR A 80 1.43 13.70 14.57
CA TYR A 80 0.75 12.41 14.43
C TYR A 80 1.74 11.27 14.26
N VAL A 81 2.72 11.45 13.36
CA VAL A 81 3.79 10.45 13.12
C VAL A 81 4.53 10.16 14.41
N ARG A 82 4.94 11.20 15.13
CA ARG A 82 5.58 11.06 16.44
C ARG A 82 4.71 10.28 17.42
N HIS A 83 3.47 10.70 17.61
CA HIS A 83 2.54 10.05 18.54
C HIS A 83 2.37 8.56 18.21
N ARG A 84 2.22 8.20 16.92
CA ARG A 84 2.09 6.80 16.50
C ARG A 84 3.36 5.98 16.73
N ILE A 85 4.54 6.56 16.50
CA ILE A 85 5.83 5.91 16.78
C ILE A 85 5.95 5.64 18.28
N ASP A 86 5.70 6.65 19.11
CA ASP A 86 5.80 6.52 20.57
C ASP A 86 4.75 5.54 21.13
N SER A 87 3.49 5.64 20.68
CA SER A 87 2.40 4.78 21.17
C SER A 87 2.52 3.34 20.72
N SER A 88 3.12 3.09 19.55
CA SER A 88 3.36 1.73 19.06
C SER A 88 4.61 1.10 19.70
N GLY A 89 5.55 1.89 20.20
CA GLY A 89 6.81 1.36 20.71
C GLY A 89 7.67 0.70 19.62
N THR A 90 7.49 1.09 18.36
CA THR A 90 8.23 0.51 17.24
C THR A 90 9.72 0.83 17.31
N GLY A 91 10.55 -0.20 17.15
CA GLY A 91 12.00 -0.04 17.04
C GLY A 91 12.48 0.20 15.61
N VAL A 92 11.68 -0.16 14.60
CA VAL A 92 12.08 -0.17 13.19
C VAL A 92 11.09 0.64 12.36
N VAL A 93 11.61 1.62 11.62
CA VAL A 93 10.82 2.43 10.69
C VAL A 93 11.31 2.19 9.26
N ILE A 94 10.39 1.99 8.32
CA ILE A 94 10.69 1.92 6.89
C ILE A 94 10.12 3.17 6.23
N THR A 95 10.94 3.87 5.45
CA THR A 95 10.56 5.12 4.79
C THR A 95 11.16 5.26 3.40
N ALA A 96 10.77 6.30 2.67
CA ALA A 96 11.34 6.67 1.39
C ALA A 96 12.26 7.88 1.52
N ASP A 97 13.18 8.06 0.58
CA ASP A 97 13.97 9.28 0.47
C ASP A 97 13.05 10.50 0.22
N SER A 98 12.24 10.42 -0.83
CA SER A 98 11.25 11.41 -1.24
C SER A 98 10.18 10.78 -2.13
N CYS A 99 9.03 11.44 -2.28
CA CYS A 99 7.96 10.99 -3.18
C CYS A 99 7.34 12.19 -3.90
N GLN A 100 6.50 11.94 -4.92
CA GLN A 100 5.64 12.99 -5.48
C GLN A 100 4.31 13.02 -4.74
N GLY A 101 3.83 14.20 -4.39
CA GLY A 101 2.47 14.42 -3.90
C GLY A 101 1.97 15.79 -4.36
N GLU A 102 0.73 15.88 -4.83
CA GLU A 102 0.13 17.13 -5.32
C GLU A 102 0.99 17.86 -6.39
N GLY A 103 1.70 17.10 -7.23
CA GLY A 103 2.58 17.67 -8.26
C GLY A 103 3.91 18.24 -7.75
N ARG A 104 4.22 18.11 -6.45
CA ARG A 104 5.48 18.58 -5.85
C ARG A 104 6.24 17.44 -5.16
N PRO A 105 7.58 17.52 -5.09
CA PRO A 105 8.37 16.56 -4.35
C PRO A 105 8.21 16.77 -2.84
N ILE A 106 7.88 15.70 -2.13
CA ILE A 106 7.80 15.64 -0.67
C ILE A 106 9.08 14.96 -0.16
N GLN A 107 9.82 15.65 0.71
CA GLN A 107 11.03 15.11 1.35
C GLN A 107 10.66 14.24 2.56
N VAL A 108 10.31 12.99 2.30
CA VAL A 108 9.74 12.08 3.31
C VAL A 108 10.73 11.82 4.44
N LYS A 109 12.00 11.47 4.13
CA LYS A 109 13.04 11.21 5.14
C LYS A 109 13.33 12.42 6.02
N ALA A 110 13.46 13.61 5.43
CA ALA A 110 13.68 14.84 6.19
C ALA A 110 12.48 15.21 7.08
N GLY A 111 11.27 14.88 6.63
CA GLY A 111 10.08 14.91 7.46
C GLY A 111 10.20 13.97 8.66
N LEU A 112 10.50 12.69 8.41
CA LEU A 112 10.63 11.68 9.47
C LEU A 112 11.70 12.04 10.51
N ASP A 113 12.87 12.53 10.10
CA ASP A 113 13.95 12.86 11.04
C ASP A 113 13.54 13.92 12.06
N ARG A 114 12.71 14.89 11.65
CA ARG A 114 12.15 15.90 12.57
C ARG A 114 11.21 15.28 13.60
N ALA A 115 10.43 14.27 13.22
CA ALA A 115 9.60 13.51 14.17
C ALA A 115 10.47 12.67 15.12
N LEU A 116 11.50 11.99 14.59
CA LEU A 116 12.36 11.09 15.34
C LEU A 116 13.28 11.78 16.36
N ALA A 117 13.50 13.09 16.23
CA ALA A 117 14.28 13.86 17.20
C ALA A 117 13.78 13.73 18.66
N ARG A 118 12.52 13.31 18.86
CA ARG A 118 11.92 13.07 20.17
C ARG A 118 11.49 11.62 20.41
N CYS A 119 11.88 10.68 19.55
CA CYS A 119 11.52 9.26 19.63
C CYS A 119 12.79 8.40 19.79
N PRO A 120 13.39 8.31 20.99
CA PRO A 120 14.63 7.55 21.20
C PRO A 120 14.45 6.03 21.05
N GLY A 121 13.21 5.53 21.02
CA GLY A 121 12.92 4.10 20.85
C GLY A 121 13.23 3.54 19.46
N VAL A 122 13.37 4.39 18.45
CA VAL A 122 13.66 3.96 17.07
C VAL A 122 15.15 3.69 16.90
N ARG A 123 15.49 2.41 16.81
CA ARG A 123 16.86 1.88 16.64
C ARG A 123 17.30 1.80 15.19
N SER A 124 16.37 1.65 14.24
CA SER A 124 16.72 1.46 12.83
C SER A 124 15.71 2.12 11.89
N VAL A 125 16.22 2.82 10.88
CA VAL A 125 15.42 3.45 9.82
C VAL A 125 15.89 2.94 8.48
N VAL A 126 15.04 2.21 7.76
CA VAL A 126 15.36 1.69 6.43
C VAL A 126 14.79 2.64 5.37
N VAL A 127 15.66 3.16 4.50
CA VAL A 127 15.32 4.18 3.50
C VAL A 127 15.28 3.57 2.10
N VAL A 128 14.14 3.68 1.44
CA VAL A 128 13.90 3.26 0.05
C VAL A 128 14.23 4.43 -0.90
N PRO A 129 15.16 4.28 -1.85
CA PRO A 129 15.47 5.30 -2.83
C PRO A 129 14.41 5.32 -3.95
N GLN A 130 13.42 6.20 -3.84
CA GLN A 130 12.35 6.37 -4.81
C GLN A 130 12.69 7.42 -5.88
N GLN A 131 13.31 8.54 -5.50
CA GLN A 131 13.71 9.60 -6.45
C GLN A 131 15.21 9.85 -6.51
N SER A 132 16.00 9.12 -5.73
CA SER A 132 17.47 9.27 -5.63
C SER A 132 17.88 10.71 -5.28
N ARG A 133 17.14 11.34 -4.36
CA ARG A 133 17.45 12.70 -3.88
C ARG A 133 18.40 12.66 -2.68
N PRO A 134 19.22 13.70 -2.46
CA PRO A 134 20.00 13.83 -1.24
C PRO A 134 19.08 13.82 -0.01
N VAL A 135 19.42 13.00 0.99
CA VAL A 135 18.67 12.88 2.24
C VAL A 135 19.57 13.07 3.45
N PRO A 136 19.05 13.63 4.55
CA PRO A 136 19.74 13.61 5.83
C PRO A 136 19.95 12.17 6.31
N TRP A 137 21.12 11.91 6.89
CA TRP A 137 21.54 10.58 7.28
C TRP A 137 22.12 10.56 8.70
N THR A 138 21.69 9.59 9.50
CA THR A 138 22.19 9.34 10.86
C THR A 138 22.98 8.03 10.89
N PRO A 139 24.32 8.07 11.02
CA PRO A 139 25.15 6.87 11.09
C PRO A 139 24.72 5.94 12.22
N GLY A 140 24.73 4.63 11.95
CA GLY A 140 24.35 3.59 12.93
C GLY A 140 22.84 3.37 13.11
N ARG A 141 21.99 4.31 12.67
CA ARG A 141 20.52 4.17 12.69
C ARG A 141 19.95 3.96 11.29
N ASP A 142 20.41 4.74 10.31
CA ASP A 142 19.85 4.75 8.96
C ASP A 142 20.54 3.72 8.07
N LEU A 143 19.76 2.99 7.27
CA LEU A 143 20.19 1.92 6.37
C LEU A 143 19.52 2.07 5.01
N TRP A 144 20.25 1.84 3.93
CA TRP A 144 19.64 1.80 2.60
C TRP A 144 18.90 0.48 2.39
N TRP A 145 17.68 0.56 1.84
CA TRP A 145 16.84 -0.61 1.55
C TRP A 145 17.58 -1.68 0.75
N HIS A 146 18.22 -1.29 -0.36
CA HIS A 146 18.90 -2.23 -1.25
C HIS A 146 20.12 -2.90 -0.59
N GLU A 147 20.85 -2.18 0.27
CA GLU A 147 21.96 -2.73 1.05
C GLU A 147 21.45 -3.66 2.15
N ALA A 148 20.40 -3.25 2.85
CA ALA A 148 19.78 -4.02 3.93
C ALA A 148 19.12 -5.32 3.41
N LEU A 149 18.70 -5.36 2.15
CA LEU A 149 18.22 -6.56 1.47
C LEU A 149 19.34 -7.49 0.95
N ALA A 150 20.57 -7.01 0.80
CA ALA A 150 21.69 -7.73 0.17
C ALA A 150 22.25 -8.92 1.00
N GLY A 151 21.42 -9.55 1.83
CA GLY A 151 21.75 -10.81 2.49
C GLY A 151 21.77 -12.01 1.54
N GLU A 152 22.23 -13.16 2.05
CA GLU A 152 22.31 -14.42 1.31
C GLU A 152 21.05 -14.70 0.50
N ARG A 153 21.24 -14.91 -0.81
CA ARG A 153 20.19 -15.29 -1.74
C ARG A 153 19.82 -16.74 -1.47
N LEU A 154 18.63 -16.98 -0.93
CA LEU A 154 18.19 -18.35 -0.71
C LEU A 154 17.68 -19.00 -2.00
N PRO A 155 17.76 -20.34 -2.07
CA PRO A 155 16.91 -21.07 -3.00
C PRO A 155 15.45 -20.69 -2.70
N PRO A 156 14.62 -20.50 -3.73
CA PRO A 156 13.20 -20.21 -3.52
C PRO A 156 12.58 -21.34 -2.69
N GLU A 157 11.98 -21.02 -1.54
CA GLU A 157 11.11 -21.99 -0.88
C GLU A 157 9.90 -22.21 -1.79
N PRO A 158 9.49 -23.48 -2.01
CA PRO A 158 8.25 -23.75 -2.73
C PRO A 158 7.10 -23.09 -2.00
N TYR A 159 6.34 -22.24 -2.68
CA TYR A 159 5.09 -21.74 -2.14
C TYR A 159 4.18 -22.93 -1.84
N PRO A 160 3.67 -23.10 -0.60
CA PRO A 160 2.92 -24.30 -0.22
C PRO A 160 1.54 -24.39 -0.87
N GLY A 161 1.02 -23.30 -1.43
CA GLY A 161 -0.24 -23.29 -2.16
C GLY A 161 -0.09 -23.60 -3.66
N ALA A 162 -1.17 -24.06 -4.29
CA ALA A 162 -1.23 -24.15 -5.74
C ALA A 162 -1.24 -22.73 -6.35
N MET A 163 -0.27 -22.41 -7.19
CA MET A 163 -0.26 -21.17 -7.95
C MET A 163 -1.28 -21.28 -9.10
N SER A 164 -2.22 -20.35 -9.20
CA SER A 164 -3.01 -20.20 -10.42
C SER A 164 -2.04 -19.86 -11.55
N SER A 165 -1.90 -20.76 -12.52
CA SER A 165 -1.12 -20.48 -13.72
C SER A 165 -1.90 -19.45 -14.54
N THR A 166 -1.42 -18.20 -14.57
CA THR A 166 -1.84 -17.29 -15.63
C THR A 166 -1.29 -17.88 -16.93
N PRO A 167 -2.12 -18.27 -17.91
CA PRO A 167 -1.59 -18.64 -19.21
C PRO A 167 -0.79 -17.45 -19.76
N SER A 168 0.36 -17.74 -20.38
CA SER A 168 1.08 -16.73 -21.15
C SER A 168 0.11 -16.04 -22.13
N PRO A 169 0.30 -14.76 -22.47
CA PRO A 169 -0.47 -14.12 -23.52
C PRO A 169 -0.06 -14.75 -24.86
N GLU A 170 -0.59 -15.94 -25.14
CA GLU A 170 -0.54 -16.56 -26.45
C GLU A 170 -1.47 -15.78 -27.38
N GLY A 171 -1.03 -15.66 -28.63
CA GLY A 171 -1.50 -14.70 -29.61
C GLY A 171 -3.02 -14.60 -29.78
N HIS A 172 -3.43 -13.43 -30.28
CA HIS A 172 -4.76 -13.05 -30.73
C HIS A 172 -5.68 -14.27 -31.00
N ARG A 173 -6.50 -14.62 -30.01
CA ARG A 173 -7.55 -15.61 -30.20
C ARG A 173 -8.57 -15.01 -31.17
N THR A 174 -8.73 -15.63 -32.33
CA THR A 174 -9.87 -15.37 -33.21
C THR A 174 -11.15 -15.60 -32.39
N GLU A 175 -11.92 -14.54 -32.16
CA GLU A 175 -13.11 -14.61 -31.31
C GLU A 175 -14.12 -15.62 -31.90
N PRO A 176 -14.62 -16.60 -31.11
CA PRO A 176 -15.82 -17.33 -31.50
C PRO A 176 -17.01 -16.35 -31.54
N PRO A 177 -18.04 -16.59 -32.36
CA PRO A 177 -19.14 -15.65 -32.51
C PRO A 177 -19.76 -15.35 -31.15
N VAL A 178 -19.86 -14.06 -30.84
CA VAL A 178 -20.36 -13.54 -29.57
C VAL A 178 -21.71 -14.19 -29.27
N SER A 179 -21.72 -15.14 -28.33
CA SER A 179 -22.97 -15.51 -27.67
C SER A 179 -23.42 -14.24 -26.96
N ARG A 180 -24.44 -13.59 -27.52
CA ARG A 180 -25.04 -12.37 -26.98
C ARG A 180 -25.36 -12.63 -25.51
N LEU A 181 -24.61 -12.00 -24.62
CA LEU A 181 -24.93 -11.97 -23.20
C LEU A 181 -26.30 -11.31 -23.06
N VAL A 182 -27.27 -12.05 -22.52
CA VAL A 182 -28.56 -11.52 -22.14
C VAL A 182 -28.38 -10.98 -20.73
N PHE A 183 -28.28 -9.66 -20.61
CA PHE A 183 -28.14 -8.92 -19.35
C PHE A 183 -29.51 -8.62 -18.71
N ASP A 184 -30.46 -9.56 -18.80
CA ASP A 184 -31.65 -9.47 -17.96
C ASP A 184 -31.24 -9.94 -16.56
N ASP A 185 -30.58 -9.05 -15.81
CA ASP A 185 -30.21 -9.28 -14.43
C ASP A 185 -31.50 -9.32 -13.58
N PRO A 186 -31.82 -10.44 -12.92
CA PRO A 186 -32.99 -10.52 -12.04
C PRO A 186 -32.88 -9.60 -10.81
N LEU A 187 -31.73 -8.97 -10.58
CA LEU A 187 -31.50 -7.98 -9.52
C LEU A 187 -31.86 -6.54 -9.92
N GLU A 188 -32.16 -6.27 -11.20
CA GLU A 188 -32.67 -4.96 -11.63
C GLU A 188 -34.19 -4.80 -11.39
N ARG A 189 -34.89 -5.87 -11.00
CA ARG A 189 -36.30 -5.78 -10.61
C ARG A 189 -36.39 -5.36 -9.15
N ARG A 190 -37.16 -4.30 -8.89
CA ARG A 190 -37.67 -3.99 -7.55
C ARG A 190 -38.27 -5.24 -6.92
N SER A 191 -37.81 -5.60 -5.73
CA SER A 191 -38.40 -6.70 -4.99
C SER A 191 -39.83 -6.32 -4.56
N ALA A 192 -40.72 -7.30 -4.42
CA ALA A 192 -42.12 -7.03 -4.06
C ALA A 192 -42.28 -6.44 -2.64
N ASP A 193 -41.22 -6.51 -1.83
CA ASP A 193 -41.09 -5.93 -0.49
C ASP A 193 -40.25 -4.63 -0.48
N ASP A 194 -39.79 -4.15 -1.64
CA ASP A 194 -38.97 -2.95 -1.78
C ASP A 194 -39.87 -1.70 -1.84
N ALA A 195 -40.22 -1.18 -0.66
CA ALA A 195 -41.04 0.02 -0.50
C ALA A 195 -40.22 1.32 -0.54
N ASP A 196 -38.92 1.24 -0.75
CA ASP A 196 -38.02 2.38 -0.72
C ASP A 196 -38.01 3.08 -2.10
N GLU A 197 -38.82 4.14 -2.23
CA GLU A 197 -38.57 5.18 -3.23
C GLU A 197 -37.38 5.99 -2.71
N GLY A 198 -36.25 5.89 -3.42
CA GLY A 198 -34.94 6.30 -2.94
C GLY A 198 -34.92 7.67 -2.25
N TRP A 199 -34.10 7.78 -1.21
CA TRP A 199 -33.87 9.03 -0.49
C TRP A 199 -33.36 10.11 -1.45
N GLY A 200 -34.26 11.02 -1.87
CA GLY A 200 -33.88 12.28 -2.49
C GLY A 200 -34.50 12.63 -3.85
N GLU A 201 -35.36 11.81 -4.45
CA GLU A 201 -36.02 12.19 -5.71
C GLU A 201 -37.56 12.21 -5.60
N HIS A 202 -38.09 13.34 -5.13
CA HIS A 202 -39.52 13.65 -5.24
C HIS A 202 -39.76 15.11 -5.71
N PRO A 203 -40.91 15.37 -6.35
CA PRO A 203 -41.22 16.69 -6.92
C PRO A 203 -41.33 17.76 -5.82
N PRO A 204 -41.14 19.05 -6.17
CA PRO A 204 -40.79 20.09 -5.22
C PRO A 204 -42.01 20.72 -4.56
N GLU A 205 -42.92 19.93 -3.98
CA GLU A 205 -44.13 20.50 -3.35
C GLU A 205 -44.45 19.82 -2.01
N ASP A 206 -43.92 20.46 -0.96
CA ASP A 206 -44.41 20.49 0.44
C ASP A 206 -43.52 19.86 1.54
N SER A 207 -42.44 20.57 1.87
CA SER A 207 -41.47 20.27 2.94
C SER A 207 -42.08 20.10 4.35
N ALA A 208 -43.29 20.62 4.61
CA ALA A 208 -43.92 20.53 5.93
C ALA A 208 -44.55 19.15 6.16
N GLY A 209 -45.07 18.51 5.12
CA GLY A 209 -45.59 17.15 5.17
C GLY A 209 -44.49 16.11 5.43
N ASP A 210 -43.31 16.32 4.84
CA ASP A 210 -42.16 15.42 4.97
C ASP A 210 -41.61 15.36 6.39
N LEU A 211 -41.52 16.52 7.08
CA LEU A 211 -41.04 16.55 8.46
C LEU A 211 -42.02 15.85 9.42
N ALA A 212 -43.32 16.04 9.21
CA ALA A 212 -44.36 15.39 10.00
C ALA A 212 -44.37 13.87 9.80
N ARG A 213 -44.02 13.40 8.60
CA ARG A 213 -43.88 11.98 8.29
C ARG A 213 -42.61 11.40 8.91
N PHE A 214 -41.46 12.06 8.76
CA PHE A 214 -40.17 11.63 9.32
C PHE A 214 -40.20 11.48 10.86
N ILE A 215 -40.92 12.35 11.56
CA ILE A 215 -41.06 12.27 13.02
C ILE A 215 -41.95 11.08 13.45
N ASN A 216 -42.91 10.68 12.61
CA ASN A 216 -43.88 9.63 12.95
C ASN A 216 -43.49 8.23 12.45
N GLU A 217 -42.62 8.12 11.45
CA GLU A 217 -42.17 6.84 10.91
C GLU A 217 -41.03 6.27 11.79
N LYS A 218 -41.38 5.32 12.66
CA LYS A 218 -40.42 4.66 13.56
C LYS A 218 -39.49 3.77 12.71
N PRO A 219 -38.15 3.87 12.84
CA PRO A 219 -37.23 3.11 12.00
C PRO A 219 -37.45 1.60 12.19
N PRO A 220 -37.40 0.79 11.12
CA PRO A 220 -37.60 -0.65 11.21
C PRO A 220 -36.54 -1.23 12.14
N HIS A 221 -37.02 -1.90 13.19
CA HIS A 221 -36.19 -2.59 14.16
C HIS A 221 -35.34 -3.65 13.45
N HIS A 222 -34.01 -3.58 13.61
CA HIS A 222 -33.10 -4.67 13.29
C HIS A 222 -33.57 -5.95 14.02
N LEU A 223 -33.91 -6.97 13.25
CA LEU A 223 -33.79 -8.38 13.64
C LEU A 223 -32.63 -8.97 12.84
#